data_AF-A0A1Q3JAQ7-F1
#
_entry.id   AF-A0A1Q3JAQ7-F1
#
_cell.length_a   1.000
_cell.length_b   1.000
_cell.length_c   1.000
_cell.angle_alpha   90.00
_cell.angle_beta   90.00
_cell.angle_gamma   90.00
#
_symmetry.space_group_name_H-M   'P 1'
#
loop_
_entity.id
_entity.type
_entity.pdbx_description
1 polymer ?
#
loop_
_entity_poly.entity_id
_entity_poly.type
_entity_poly.pdbx_seq_one_letter_code
_entity_poly.pdbx_strand_id
1 'polypeptide(L)'
;MVAGIAVKLPLDEFFTTVVPPAAPIFIWSVREFLRQRDTADQLDGIRKEAMALWARAIAGQCQDDECRAKSREFQNAIFARRSTSPLIFPFVYPLLRDTLEDQMNEGAAARLAEIGIIVNSDGPG
;
A
#
# COMPACT_ATOMS: atom_id res chain seq x y z
N MET A 1 26.50 22.11 -5.26
CA MET A 1 26.74 20.65 -5.25
C MET A 1 28.25 20.38 -5.38
N VAL A 2 29.09 20.91 -4.46
CA VAL A 2 30.55 20.66 -4.45
C VAL A 2 31.14 20.62 -3.02
N ALA A 3 30.49 21.18 -2.00
CA ALA A 3 31.08 21.21 -0.65
C ALA A 3 31.19 19.85 0.07
N GLY A 4 30.54 18.79 -0.42
CA GLY A 4 30.39 17.53 0.33
C GLY A 4 31.33 16.39 -0.04
N ILE A 5 32.11 16.47 -1.13
CA ILE A 5 32.83 15.29 -1.65
C ILE A 5 34.25 15.14 -1.06
N ALA A 6 34.74 16.10 -0.27
CA ALA A 6 36.14 16.09 0.17
C ALA A 6 36.37 15.88 1.68
N VAL A 7 35.34 15.79 2.52
CA VAL A 7 35.57 15.95 3.96
C VAL A 7 35.51 14.62 4.70
N LYS A 8 36.71 14.10 5.03
CA LYS A 8 36.93 13.18 6.16
C LYS A 8 36.61 13.93 7.46
N LEU A 9 35.35 14.30 7.67
CA LEU A 9 34.91 14.95 8.91
C LEU A 9 34.83 13.89 10.00
N PRO A 10 35.38 14.16 11.19
CA PRO A 10 35.12 13.33 12.36
C PRO A 10 33.62 13.45 12.71
N LEU A 11 33.05 12.38 13.28
CA LEU A 11 31.60 12.23 13.44
C LEU A 11 30.96 13.40 14.20
N ASP A 12 31.68 13.99 15.15
CA ASP A 12 31.31 15.17 15.94
C ASP A 12 31.05 16.42 15.09
N GLU A 13 31.87 16.66 14.07
CA GLU A 13 31.75 17.83 13.21
C GLU A 13 30.61 17.67 12.19
N PHE A 14 30.30 16.42 11.82
CA PHE A 14 29.10 16.07 11.03
C PHE A 14 27.80 16.30 11.82
N PHE A 15 27.73 15.86 13.08
CA PHE A 15 26.55 16.04 13.93
C PHE A 15 26.28 17.50 14.31
N THR A 16 27.29 18.36 14.34
CA THR A 16 27.14 19.78 14.70
C THR A 16 26.90 20.67 13.49
N THR A 17 27.40 20.30 12.30
CA THR A 17 27.34 21.16 11.11
C THR A 17 26.28 20.72 10.11
N VAL A 18 26.07 19.42 9.94
CA VAL A 18 25.18 18.86 8.90
C VAL A 18 23.80 18.53 9.46
N VAL A 19 23.73 17.99 10.69
CA VAL A 19 22.47 17.53 11.27
C VAL A 19 21.51 18.68 11.65
N PRO A 20 21.93 19.82 12.24
CA PRO A 20 21.00 20.88 12.60
C PRO A 20 20.21 21.48 11.41
N PRO A 21 20.81 21.79 10.25
CA PRO A 21 20.06 22.26 9.09
C PRO A 21 19.24 21.15 8.41
N ALA A 22 19.63 19.88 8.54
CA ALA A 22 18.91 18.74 7.98
C ALA A 22 17.81 18.16 8.91
N ALA A 23 17.82 18.52 10.20
CA ALA A 23 16.85 18.08 11.20
C ALA A 23 15.38 18.20 10.77
N PRO A 24 14.89 19.30 10.16
CA PRO A 24 13.51 19.38 9.70
C PRO A 24 13.16 18.34 8.64
N ILE A 25 14.11 17.96 7.77
CA ILE A 25 13.91 16.93 6.74
C ILE A 25 13.79 15.56 7.39
N PHE A 26 14.64 15.25 8.37
CA PHE A 26 14.56 13.99 9.11
C PHE A 26 13.26 13.86 9.89
N ILE A 27 12.86 14.91 10.62
CA ILE A 27 11.59 14.95 11.36
C ILE A 27 10.41 14.77 10.39
N TRP A 28 10.42 15.48 9.26
CA TRP A 28 9.38 15.33 8.25
C TRP A 28 9.33 13.92 7.67
N SER A 29 10.49 13.31 7.38
CA SER A 29 10.60 11.96 6.81
C SER A 29 10.09 10.89 7.76
N VAL A 30 10.44 10.97 9.05
CA VAL A 30 9.94 10.06 10.09
C VAL A 30 8.42 10.19 10.23
N ARG A 31 7.92 11.43 10.29
CA ARG A 31 6.47 11.69 10.36
C ARG A 31 5.74 11.16 9.13
N GLU A 32 6.32 11.35 7.95
CA GLU A 32 5.78 10.83 6.69
C GLU A 32 5.76 9.30 6.70
N PHE A 33 6.83 8.66 7.14
CA PHE A 33 6.92 7.21 7.27
C PHE A 33 5.85 6.65 8.21
N LEU A 34 5.68 7.27 9.39
CA LEU A 34 4.64 6.87 10.34
C LEU A 34 3.25 7.06 9.74
N ARG A 35 2.99 8.17 9.05
CA ARG A 35 1.71 8.42 8.37
C ARG A 35 1.43 7.38 7.29
N GLN A 36 2.43 7.02 6.49
CA GLN A 36 2.29 6.01 5.45
C GLN A 36 2.06 4.62 6.05
N ARG A 37 2.75 4.27 7.14
CA ARG A 37 2.54 3.02 7.88
C ARG A 37 1.12 2.93 8.44
N ASP A 38 0.67 3.94 9.17
CA ASP A 38 -0.69 3.95 9.75
C ASP A 38 -1.76 3.88 8.64
N THR A 39 -1.50 4.52 7.51
CA THR A 39 -2.34 4.46 6.31
C THR A 39 -2.36 3.03 5.73
N ALA A 40 -1.23 2.32 5.70
CA ALA A 40 -1.15 0.93 5.25
C ALA A 40 -1.90 -0.02 6.19
N ASP A 41 -1.75 0.14 7.51
CA ASP A 41 -2.44 -0.67 8.52
C ASP A 41 -3.97 -0.56 8.40
N GLN A 42 -4.48 0.66 8.17
CA GLN A 42 -5.92 0.85 7.93
C GLN A 42 -6.43 0.14 6.66
N LEU A 43 -5.62 0.11 5.60
CA LEU A 43 -5.98 -0.58 4.36
C LEU A 43 -5.97 -2.09 4.55
N ASP A 44 -5.03 -2.62 5.32
CA ASP A 44 -5.00 -4.03 5.69
C ASP A 44 -6.22 -4.44 6.51
N GLY A 45 -6.72 -3.54 7.38
CA GLY A 45 -8.00 -3.72 8.08
C GLY A 45 -9.19 -3.90 7.12
N ILE A 46 -9.37 -2.96 6.18
CA ILE A 46 -10.44 -3.04 5.17
C ILE A 46 -10.30 -4.32 4.32
N ARG A 47 -9.07 -4.70 3.96
CA ARG A 47 -8.79 -5.94 3.23
C ARG A 47 -9.23 -7.17 4.04
N LYS A 48 -8.88 -7.24 5.32
CA LYS A 48 -9.26 -8.35 6.21
C LYS A 48 -10.78 -8.47 6.35
N GLU A 49 -11.48 -7.36 6.50
CA GLU A 49 -12.94 -7.35 6.55
C GLU A 49 -13.57 -7.84 5.24
N ALA A 50 -13.05 -7.42 4.09
CA ALA A 50 -13.49 -7.90 2.80
C ALA A 50 -13.24 -9.40 2.63
N MET A 51 -12.08 -9.91 3.07
CA MET A 51 -11.77 -11.35 3.05
C MET A 51 -12.66 -12.16 4.00
N ALA A 52 -13.03 -11.59 5.15
CA ALA A 52 -13.98 -12.22 6.06
C ALA A 52 -15.38 -12.30 5.46
N LEU A 53 -15.83 -11.24 4.76
CA LEU A 53 -17.10 -11.26 4.03
C LEU A 53 -17.08 -12.29 2.91
N TRP A 54 -15.99 -12.38 2.15
CA TRP A 54 -15.79 -13.37 1.10
C TRP A 54 -15.93 -14.81 1.64
N ALA A 55 -15.26 -15.12 2.75
CA ALA A 55 -15.37 -16.44 3.39
C ALA A 55 -16.81 -16.76 3.82
N ARG A 56 -17.54 -15.78 4.38
CA ARG A 56 -18.96 -15.94 4.74
C ARG A 56 -19.85 -16.15 3.51
N ALA A 57 -19.57 -15.45 2.41
CA ALA A 57 -20.30 -15.58 1.16
C ALA A 57 -20.14 -16.99 0.55
N ILE A 58 -18.91 -17.52 0.51
CA ILE A 58 -18.66 -18.90 0.06
C ILE A 58 -19.35 -19.93 0.98
N ALA A 59 -19.38 -19.68 2.28
CA ALA A 59 -20.07 -20.55 3.24
C ALA A 59 -21.62 -20.48 3.14
N GLY A 60 -22.17 -19.65 2.25
CA GLY A 60 -23.61 -19.43 2.13
C GLY A 60 -24.23 -18.67 3.31
N GLN A 61 -23.41 -18.03 4.15
CA GLN A 61 -23.80 -17.33 5.37
C GLN A 61 -24.02 -15.82 5.13
N CYS A 62 -24.20 -15.40 3.89
CA CYS A 62 -24.41 -14.00 3.54
C CYS A 62 -25.70 -13.84 2.73
N GLN A 63 -26.59 -12.97 3.20
CA GLN A 63 -27.79 -12.59 2.47
C GLN A 63 -27.42 -11.61 1.33
N ASP A 64 -28.04 -11.72 0.14
CA ASP A 64 -27.61 -10.96 -1.07
C ASP A 64 -27.64 -9.44 -0.85
N ASP A 65 -28.63 -8.94 -0.11
CA ASP A 65 -28.77 -7.55 0.26
C ASP A 65 -27.67 -7.07 1.22
N GLU A 66 -27.34 -7.85 2.25
CA GLU A 66 -26.25 -7.57 3.17
C GLU A 66 -24.89 -7.57 2.46
N CYS A 67 -24.63 -8.60 1.64
CA CYS A 67 -23.39 -8.71 0.86
C CYS A 67 -23.24 -7.56 -0.13
N ARG A 68 -24.32 -7.14 -0.79
CA ARG A 68 -24.32 -6.00 -1.71
C ARG A 68 -24.08 -4.69 -0.99
N ALA A 69 -24.71 -4.47 0.17
CA ALA A 69 -24.51 -3.28 0.98
C ALA A 69 -23.06 -3.18 1.47
N LYS A 70 -22.50 -4.27 2.00
CA LYS A 70 -21.10 -4.33 2.46
C LYS A 70 -20.09 -4.17 1.33
N SER A 71 -20.35 -4.76 0.17
CA SER A 71 -19.50 -4.56 -1.01
C SER A 71 -19.44 -3.09 -1.44
N ARG A 72 -20.58 -2.38 -1.39
CA ARG A 72 -20.63 -0.94 -1.67
C ARG A 72 -19.91 -0.11 -0.61
N GLU A 73 -20.04 -0.48 0.66
CA GLU A 73 -19.32 0.16 1.76
C GLU A 73 -17.80 0.09 1.57
N PHE A 74 -17.27 -1.08 1.21
CA PHE A 74 -15.84 -1.24 0.89
C PHE A 74 -15.41 -0.42 -0.32
N GLN A 75 -16.20 -0.40 -1.40
CA GLN A 75 -15.90 0.42 -2.57
C GLN A 75 -15.87 1.91 -2.23
N ASN A 76 -16.82 2.39 -1.41
CA ASN A 76 -16.86 3.77 -0.94
C ASN A 76 -15.63 4.11 -0.08
N ALA A 77 -15.25 3.22 0.84
CA ALA A 77 -14.06 3.39 1.68
C ALA A 77 -12.77 3.47 0.83
N ILE A 78 -12.64 2.59 -0.18
CA ILE A 78 -11.51 2.61 -1.13
C ILE A 78 -11.51 3.93 -1.91
N PHE A 79 -12.66 4.37 -2.40
CA PHE A 79 -12.78 5.61 -3.17
C PHE A 79 -12.41 6.85 -2.35
N ALA A 80 -12.96 6.97 -1.15
CA ALA A 80 -12.66 8.08 -0.23
C ALA A 80 -11.16 8.14 0.13
N ARG A 81 -10.50 6.98 0.20
CA ARG A 81 -9.05 6.91 0.43
C ARG A 81 -8.23 7.27 -0.82
N ARG A 82 -8.68 6.87 -2.01
CA ARG A 82 -8.04 7.28 -3.27
C ARG A 82 -8.14 8.79 -3.49
N SER A 83 -9.26 9.40 -3.16
CA SER A 83 -9.46 10.85 -3.33
C SER A 83 -8.64 11.70 -2.35
N THR A 84 -8.27 11.14 -1.19
CA THR A 84 -7.47 11.82 -0.17
C THR A 84 -5.99 11.40 -0.18
N SER A 85 -5.60 10.44 -1.03
CA SER A 85 -4.23 9.96 -1.10
C SER A 85 -3.32 11.05 -1.67
N PRO A 86 -2.20 11.37 -1.01
CA PRO A 86 -1.23 12.32 -1.54
C PRO A 86 -0.64 11.78 -2.85
N LEU A 87 -0.28 12.69 -3.76
CA LEU A 87 0.37 12.35 -5.03
C LEU A 87 1.63 11.51 -4.77
N ILE A 88 1.55 10.23 -5.11
CA ILE A 88 2.71 9.34 -5.16
C ILE A 88 3.64 9.92 -6.23
N PHE A 89 4.94 9.98 -5.94
CA PHE A 89 5.90 10.46 -6.94
C PHE A 89 5.79 9.62 -8.23
N PRO A 90 5.81 10.24 -9.41
CA PRO A 90 5.48 9.57 -10.67
C PRO A 90 6.42 8.41 -11.02
N PHE A 91 7.61 8.33 -10.43
CA PHE A 91 8.57 7.24 -10.64
C PHE A 91 8.31 6.00 -9.77
N VAL A 92 7.51 6.12 -8.69
CA VAL A 92 7.28 5.01 -7.76
C VAL A 92 6.35 3.96 -8.36
N TYR A 93 5.31 4.39 -9.08
CA TYR A 93 4.39 3.47 -9.75
C TYR A 93 5.09 2.56 -10.77
N PRO A 94 5.83 3.07 -11.78
CA PRO A 94 6.50 2.20 -12.75
C PRO A 94 7.58 1.30 -12.10
N LEU A 95 8.17 1.70 -10.97
CA LEU A 95 9.14 0.87 -10.25
C LEU A 95 8.49 -0.35 -9.56
N LEU A 96 7.27 -0.19 -9.05
CA LEU A 96 6.59 -1.21 -8.26
C LEU A 96 5.50 -1.95 -9.03
N ARG A 97 5.19 -1.48 -10.24
CA ARG A 97 4.04 -1.93 -11.04
C ARG A 97 4.02 -3.44 -11.22
N ASP A 98 5.10 -4.00 -11.74
CA ASP A 98 5.16 -5.42 -12.11
C ASP A 98 4.87 -6.30 -10.90
N THR A 99 5.54 -6.03 -9.78
CA THR A 99 5.32 -6.77 -8.53
C THR A 99 3.92 -6.60 -7.96
N LEU A 100 3.30 -5.42 -8.11
CA LEU A 100 1.93 -5.17 -7.67
C LEU A 100 0.91 -5.89 -8.56
N GLU A 101 1.14 -5.94 -9.87
CA GLU A 101 0.30 -6.65 -10.84
C GLU A 101 0.41 -8.17 -10.63
N ASP A 102 1.61 -8.70 -10.39
CA ASP A 102 1.82 -10.12 -10.07
C ASP A 102 1.05 -10.53 -8.80
N GLN A 103 1.21 -9.77 -7.71
CA GLN A 103 0.49 -10.03 -6.46
C GLN A 103 -1.04 -9.96 -6.63
N MET A 104 -1.53 -9.04 -7.48
CA MET A 104 -2.95 -8.92 -7.79
C MET A 104 -3.44 -10.15 -8.56
N ASN A 105 -2.69 -10.57 -9.58
CA ASN A 105 -3.03 -11.71 -10.43
C ASN A 105 -3.04 -13.02 -9.64
N GLU A 106 -2.01 -13.27 -8.83
CA GLU A 106 -1.94 -14.43 -7.93
C GLU A 106 -3.10 -14.43 -6.93
N GLY A 107 -3.38 -13.28 -6.32
CA GLY A 107 -4.49 -13.11 -5.39
C GLY A 107 -5.84 -13.40 -6.04
N ALA A 108 -6.08 -12.89 -7.26
CA ALA A 108 -7.32 -13.13 -8.00
C ALA A 108 -7.48 -14.60 -8.41
N ALA A 109 -6.41 -15.21 -8.92
CA ALA A 109 -6.39 -16.63 -9.29
C ALA A 109 -6.69 -17.53 -8.08
N ALA A 110 -6.11 -17.24 -6.92
CA ALA A 110 -6.38 -17.98 -5.68
C ALA A 110 -7.86 -17.91 -5.29
N ARG A 111 -8.51 -16.73 -5.40
CA ARG A 111 -9.94 -16.57 -5.09
C ARG A 111 -10.85 -17.28 -6.07
N LEU A 112 -10.50 -17.29 -7.35
CA LEU A 112 -11.25 -18.03 -8.37
C LEU A 112 -11.13 -19.54 -8.15
N ALA A 113 -9.94 -20.02 -7.78
CA ALA A 113 -9.73 -21.41 -7.42
C ALA A 113 -10.56 -21.85 -6.20
N GLU A 114 -10.75 -20.99 -5.19
CA GLU A 114 -11.61 -21.26 -4.02
C GLU A 114 -13.07 -21.57 -4.39
N ILE A 115 -13.57 -21.04 -5.51
CA ILE A 115 -14.93 -21.29 -6.01
C ILE A 115 -14.96 -22.26 -7.20
N GLY A 116 -13.84 -22.95 -7.48
CA GLY A 116 -13.75 -23.98 -8.52
C GLY A 116 -13.47 -23.48 -9.94
N ILE A 117 -13.09 -22.21 -10.10
CA ILE A 117 -12.75 -21.61 -11.40
C ILE A 117 -11.22 -21.62 -11.55
N ILE A 118 -10.71 -22.40 -12.52
CA ILE A 118 -9.29 -22.43 -12.83
C ILE A 118 -8.97 -21.32 -13.84
N VAL A 119 -8.13 -20.36 -13.46
CA VAL A 119 -7.60 -19.35 -14.37
C VAL A 119 -6.26 -19.84 -14.94
N ASN A 120 -6.19 -19.98 -16.26
CA ASN A 120 -4.94 -20.26 -16.94
C ASN A 120 -4.18 -18.93 -17.10
N SER A 121 -3.02 -18.78 -16.47
CA SER A 121 -2.27 -17.50 -16.38
C SER A 121 -1.49 -17.15 -17.65
N ASP A 122 -2.05 -17.42 -18.84
CA ASP A 122 -1.41 -17.08 -20.12
C ASP A 122 -1.86 -15.67 -20.56
N GLY A 123 -1.09 -14.66 -20.16
CA GLY A 123 -1.21 -13.27 -20.64
C GLY A 123 0.17 -12.59 -20.67
N PRO A 124 0.50 -11.81 -21.71
CA PRO A 124 1.88 -11.45 -22.04
C PRO A 124 2.43 -10.42 -21.06
N GLY A 125 3.67 -10.65 -20.61
CA GLY A 125 4.49 -9.66 -19.91
C GLY A 125 4.92 -8.50 -20.78
#